data_AF-A0A5C7YZ63-F1
#
_entry.id   AF-A0A5C7YZ63-F1
#
_cell.length_a   1.000
_cell.length_b   1.000
_cell.length_c   1.000
_cell.angle_alpha   90.00
_cell.angle_beta   90.00
_cell.angle_gamma   90.00
#
_symmetry.space_group_name_H-M   'P 1'
#
loop_
_entity.id
_entity.type
_entity.pdbx_description
1 polymer ?
#
loop_
_entity_poly.entity_id
_entity_poly.type
_entity_poly.pdbx_seq_one_letter_code
_entity_poly.pdbx_strand_id
1 'polypeptide(L)'
;MRFRIIFLIFIILTVSSSSGISQNLPKDSVFGNVKKIREKVIFLTKQENPQIIYESDYGHMGFQGPDKTISIFNNYWYSTQLCYYINYERFFNKKGHIIKDIWYGKKDVFFYSSRYIYDKNDRLSIVIDSVKINPSEFYPEITKHYYDERDDNLHESIIHLEFNNFSMFDKYYVKGKKTRSEQHDKDGVIFDTIFKYNDNGKLDNYIFKRRAGRSTETNSLIYKIRKRIYEYDKKNRPIGIYTSGPLSDNGISTENNTKNTEFKYQGDNLITKIRYGSSGSMYFSNYKYDKGNRLIKEYCCDKNISKATTIIEYTYNKNRVEKLIFSEEDYDVNHNKFLKKHNVSYKYKYDSNNNWIEIIKTVDGVDLYKWIREIEYY
;
A
#
# COMPACT_ATOMS: atom_id res chain seq x y z
N MET A 1 8.36 -34.36 41.13
CA MET A 1 7.97 -32.94 41.24
C MET A 1 7.76 -32.40 39.83
N ARG A 2 6.52 -32.03 39.51
CA ARG A 2 6.03 -31.70 38.16
C ARG A 2 6.53 -30.32 37.74
N PHE A 3 6.98 -30.17 36.50
CA PHE A 3 6.76 -28.95 35.73
C PHE A 3 6.21 -29.35 34.36
N ARG A 4 4.88 -29.33 34.26
CA ARG A 4 4.17 -29.29 32.98
C ARG A 4 4.22 -27.84 32.51
N ILE A 5 5.08 -27.54 31.54
CA ILE A 5 4.99 -26.28 30.80
C ILE A 5 3.84 -26.46 29.82
N ILE A 6 2.67 -25.96 30.22
CA ILE A 6 1.51 -25.83 29.36
C ILE A 6 1.82 -24.67 28.40
N PHE A 7 2.12 -24.99 27.14
CA PHE A 7 2.15 -23.99 26.07
C PHE A 7 0.70 -23.53 25.85
N LEU A 8 0.35 -22.42 26.50
CA LEU A 8 -0.92 -21.75 26.31
C LEU A 8 -0.84 -21.02 24.97
N ILE A 9 -1.39 -21.63 23.92
CA ILE A 9 -1.68 -20.94 22.66
C ILE A 9 -2.78 -19.93 22.99
N PHE A 10 -2.36 -18.73 23.36
CA PHE A 10 -3.22 -17.58 23.48
C PHE A 10 -3.68 -17.24 22.06
N ILE A 11 -4.92 -17.64 21.74
CA ILE A 11 -5.70 -17.07 20.64
C ILE A 11 -5.88 -15.59 20.98
N ILE A 12 -4.90 -14.80 20.57
CA ILE A 12 -5.02 -13.36 20.57
C ILE A 12 -5.81 -13.02 19.30
N LEU A 13 -7.13 -12.97 19.47
CA LEU A 13 -8.00 -12.05 18.73
C LEU A 13 -7.53 -10.62 19.06
N THR A 14 -6.37 -10.21 18.53
CA THR A 14 -6.01 -8.80 18.50
C THR A 14 -6.89 -8.15 17.44
N VAL A 15 -8.00 -7.62 17.93
CA VAL A 15 -8.44 -6.30 17.50
C VAL A 15 -7.25 -5.36 17.75
N SER A 16 -6.35 -5.25 16.78
CA SER A 16 -5.21 -4.33 16.80
C SER A 16 -5.70 -2.90 16.59
N SER A 17 -6.50 -2.40 17.52
CA SER A 17 -6.75 -0.98 17.73
C SER A 17 -5.60 -0.42 18.57
N SER A 18 -4.45 -0.17 17.94
CA SER A 18 -3.61 1.00 18.25
C SER A 18 -2.35 1.01 17.40
N SER A 19 -2.05 2.21 16.87
CA SER A 19 -0.72 2.70 16.46
C SER A 19 -0.51 2.95 14.96
N GLY A 20 -1.46 3.68 14.38
CA GLY A 20 -1.39 4.35 13.09
C GLY A 20 -2.80 4.73 12.69
N ILE A 21 -3.26 5.93 13.03
CA ILE A 21 -4.52 6.47 12.52
C ILE A 21 -4.30 6.61 11.01
N SER A 22 -4.70 5.58 10.26
CA SER A 22 -4.98 5.70 8.84
C SER A 22 -5.98 6.84 8.72
N GLN A 23 -5.67 7.81 7.87
CA GLN A 23 -6.54 8.94 7.56
C GLN A 23 -7.86 8.34 7.07
N ASN A 24 -8.88 8.34 7.93
CA ASN A 24 -10.02 7.41 7.85
C ASN A 24 -10.95 7.74 6.67
N LEU A 25 -10.61 7.24 5.49
CA LEU A 25 -11.61 6.72 4.56
C LEU A 25 -12.20 5.42 5.14
N PRO A 26 -13.45 5.06 4.84
CA PRO A 26 -14.05 3.82 5.34
C PRO A 26 -13.15 2.64 5.00
N LYS A 27 -12.76 1.86 6.02
CA LYS A 27 -12.07 0.60 5.78
C LYS A 27 -13.05 -0.32 5.08
N ASP A 28 -12.77 -0.65 3.82
CA ASP A 28 -13.48 -1.71 3.14
C ASP A 28 -13.12 -3.02 3.85
N SER A 29 -14.11 -3.61 4.51
CA SER A 29 -13.98 -4.83 5.29
C SER A 29 -15.12 -5.75 4.91
N VAL A 30 -14.83 -7.05 4.86
CA VAL A 30 -15.80 -8.09 4.56
C VAL A 30 -16.08 -8.88 5.83
N PHE A 31 -17.34 -8.92 6.24
CA PHE A 31 -17.84 -9.62 7.41
C PHE A 31 -18.22 -11.07 7.06
N GLY A 32 -18.16 -11.96 8.06
CA GLY A 32 -18.54 -13.37 7.91
C GLY A 32 -17.36 -14.29 7.54
N ASN A 33 -17.62 -15.60 7.52
CA ASN A 33 -16.63 -16.60 7.12
C ASN A 33 -16.68 -16.77 5.60
N VAL A 34 -15.89 -15.96 4.91
CA VAL A 34 -15.90 -15.86 3.45
C VAL A 34 -15.14 -17.01 2.82
N LYS A 35 -15.72 -17.63 1.80
CA LYS A 35 -15.12 -18.68 0.97
C LYS A 35 -14.61 -18.13 -0.36
N LYS A 36 -15.38 -17.25 -1.00
CA LYS A 36 -15.04 -16.63 -2.29
C LYS A 36 -15.55 -15.20 -2.35
N ILE A 37 -14.77 -14.32 -2.98
CA ILE A 37 -15.20 -12.98 -3.41
C ILE A 37 -14.98 -12.87 -4.91
N ARG A 38 -15.96 -12.33 -5.63
CA ARG A 38 -15.81 -11.87 -7.01
C ARG A 38 -16.12 -10.38 -7.06
N GLU A 39 -15.13 -9.57 -7.39
CA GLU A 39 -15.29 -8.13 -7.50
C GLU A 39 -14.96 -7.64 -8.90
N LYS A 40 -15.79 -6.73 -9.41
CA LYS A 40 -15.47 -6.02 -10.65
C LYS A 40 -16.12 -4.64 -10.71
N VAL A 41 -15.52 -3.73 -11.44
CA VAL A 41 -16.15 -2.47 -11.82
C VAL A 41 -16.72 -2.56 -13.24
N ILE A 42 -17.94 -2.04 -13.40
CA ILE A 42 -18.66 -1.92 -14.67
C ILE A 42 -18.78 -0.44 -15.00
N PHE A 43 -18.42 -0.07 -16.23
CA PHE A 43 -18.63 1.26 -16.78
C PHE A 43 -20.06 1.34 -17.33
N LEU A 44 -20.84 2.30 -16.83
CA LEU A 44 -22.26 2.45 -17.16
C LEU A 44 -22.47 3.34 -18.38
N THR A 45 -21.45 4.11 -18.77
CA THR A 45 -21.45 4.95 -19.96
C THR A 45 -20.28 4.60 -20.88
N LYS A 46 -20.34 5.07 -22.13
CA LYS A 46 -19.21 4.99 -23.07
C LYS A 46 -18.04 5.90 -22.70
N GLN A 47 -18.23 6.79 -21.72
CA GLN A 47 -17.17 7.67 -21.24
C GLN A 47 -16.19 6.83 -20.41
N GLU A 48 -15.28 6.16 -21.12
CA GLU A 48 -14.15 5.50 -20.49
C GLU A 48 -13.32 6.56 -19.76
N ASN A 49 -12.78 6.21 -18.58
CA ASN A 49 -11.84 7.06 -17.87
C ASN A 49 -10.75 7.51 -18.87
N PRO A 50 -10.46 8.81 -19.03
CA PRO A 50 -9.48 9.29 -20.01
C PRO A 50 -8.13 8.58 -19.88
N GLN A 51 -7.73 8.19 -18.68
CA GLN A 51 -6.49 7.43 -18.45
C GLN A 51 -6.53 6.00 -19.03
N ILE A 52 -7.70 5.44 -19.30
CA ILE A 52 -7.89 4.16 -20.01
C ILE A 52 -7.84 4.36 -21.53
N ILE A 53 -8.13 5.57 -22.02
CA ILE A 53 -8.19 5.89 -23.46
C ILE A 53 -6.80 6.15 -24.05
N TYR A 54 -5.88 6.75 -23.28
CA TYR A 54 -4.57 7.15 -23.79
C TYR A 54 -3.48 6.07 -23.71
N GLU A 55 -3.67 5.01 -22.90
CA GLU A 55 -2.65 3.97 -22.71
C GLU A 55 -3.24 2.57 -22.62
N SER A 56 -2.50 1.59 -23.14
CA SER A 56 -2.86 0.17 -23.27
C SER A 56 -3.74 -0.33 -22.13
N ASP A 57 -4.97 -0.75 -22.43
CA ASP A 57 -6.03 -1.37 -21.62
C ASP A 57 -6.29 -0.92 -20.14
N TYR A 58 -5.34 -0.29 -19.42
CA TYR A 58 -5.32 -0.10 -17.97
C TYR A 58 -4.59 1.19 -17.48
N GLY A 59 -4.21 2.12 -18.36
CA GLY A 59 -3.61 3.41 -17.99
C GLY A 59 -2.19 3.36 -17.40
N HIS A 60 -1.63 4.53 -17.08
CA HIS A 60 -0.22 4.80 -16.70
C HIS A 60 0.47 3.87 -15.69
N MET A 61 -0.27 3.00 -14.98
CA MET A 61 0.29 2.12 -13.96
C MET A 61 -0.09 0.64 -14.06
N GLY A 62 -0.98 0.23 -14.99
CA GLY A 62 -1.32 -1.18 -15.23
C GLY A 62 -1.70 -2.01 -14.00
N PHE A 63 -1.67 -3.34 -14.12
CA PHE A 63 -1.73 -4.23 -12.96
C PHE A 63 -0.38 -4.26 -12.23
N GLN A 64 -0.35 -3.96 -10.93
CA GLN A 64 0.88 -3.88 -10.13
C GLN A 64 0.94 -4.96 -9.04
N GLY A 65 0.22 -6.06 -9.26
CA GLY A 65 -0.04 -7.07 -8.24
C GLY A 65 -1.31 -6.79 -7.43
N PRO A 66 -1.90 -7.83 -6.79
CA PRO A 66 -3.22 -7.75 -6.20
C PRO A 66 -3.40 -6.60 -5.19
N ASP A 67 -2.54 -6.52 -4.18
CA ASP A 67 -2.68 -5.55 -3.09
C ASP A 67 -2.50 -4.11 -3.56
N LYS A 68 -1.56 -3.89 -4.48
CA LYS A 68 -1.27 -2.56 -5.01
C LYS A 68 -2.41 -2.07 -5.90
N THR A 69 -2.93 -2.92 -6.79
CA THR A 69 -4.07 -2.59 -7.64
C THR A 69 -5.33 -2.30 -6.82
N ILE A 70 -5.64 -3.11 -5.80
CA ILE A 70 -6.77 -2.85 -4.87
C ILE A 70 -6.57 -1.52 -4.13
N SER A 71 -5.35 -1.23 -3.67
CA SER A 71 -5.05 0.02 -2.96
C SER A 71 -5.22 1.25 -3.86
N ILE A 72 -4.72 1.20 -5.10
CA ILE A 72 -4.90 2.28 -6.09
C ILE A 72 -6.38 2.44 -6.41
N PHE A 73 -7.10 1.34 -6.65
CA PHE A 73 -8.54 1.37 -6.88
C PHE A 73 -9.29 2.07 -5.77
N ASN A 74 -9.08 1.66 -4.52
CA ASN A 74 -9.74 2.29 -3.37
C ASN A 74 -9.40 3.77 -3.25
N ASN A 75 -8.15 4.14 -3.51
CA ASN A 75 -7.74 5.54 -3.51
C ASN A 75 -8.54 6.34 -4.56
N TYR A 76 -8.51 5.94 -5.83
CA TYR A 76 -9.22 6.65 -6.91
C TYR A 76 -10.74 6.65 -6.70
N TRP A 77 -11.30 5.51 -6.27
CA TRP A 77 -12.72 5.34 -6.05
C TRP A 77 -13.26 6.35 -5.03
N TYR A 78 -12.53 6.57 -3.94
CA TYR A 78 -12.95 7.45 -2.85
C TYR A 78 -12.31 8.85 -2.82
N SER A 79 -11.33 9.18 -3.67
CA SER A 79 -10.65 10.49 -3.64
C SER A 79 -10.80 11.33 -4.91
N THR A 80 -11.33 10.76 -6.00
CA THR A 80 -11.45 11.45 -7.30
C THR A 80 -12.81 11.22 -7.93
N GLN A 81 -13.12 11.90 -9.03
CA GLN A 81 -14.26 11.50 -9.88
C GLN A 81 -14.00 10.21 -10.66
N LEU A 82 -12.73 9.84 -10.90
CA LEU A 82 -12.33 8.73 -11.77
C LEU A 82 -12.51 7.36 -11.09
N CYS A 83 -12.29 6.31 -11.89
CA CYS A 83 -12.25 4.94 -11.41
C CYS A 83 -11.00 4.22 -11.93
N TYR A 84 -10.31 3.47 -11.08
CA TYR A 84 -9.26 2.55 -11.50
C TYR A 84 -9.85 1.20 -11.90
N TYR A 85 -9.05 0.31 -12.49
CA TYR A 85 -9.47 -1.04 -12.81
C TYR A 85 -9.51 -1.94 -11.56
N ILE A 86 -10.58 -2.72 -11.43
CA ILE A 86 -10.68 -3.86 -10.52
C ILE A 86 -11.55 -4.93 -11.17
N ASN A 87 -11.02 -6.17 -11.24
CA ASN A 87 -11.75 -7.31 -11.78
C ASN A 87 -11.03 -8.61 -11.35
N TYR A 88 -11.45 -9.22 -10.25
CA TYR A 88 -10.80 -10.40 -9.70
C TYR A 88 -11.77 -11.37 -9.00
N GLU A 89 -11.32 -12.61 -8.82
CA GLU A 89 -11.86 -13.60 -7.90
C GLU A 89 -10.80 -13.90 -6.83
N ARG A 90 -11.22 -13.98 -5.57
CA ARG A 90 -10.36 -14.32 -4.44
C ARG A 90 -11.00 -15.42 -3.62
N PHE A 91 -10.24 -16.45 -3.32
CA PHE A 91 -10.68 -17.63 -2.59
C PHE A 91 -9.95 -17.70 -1.25
N PHE A 92 -10.70 -18.08 -0.22
CA PHE A 92 -10.18 -18.18 1.13
C PHE A 92 -10.33 -19.60 1.65
N ASN A 93 -9.47 -20.04 2.56
CA ASN A 93 -9.70 -21.24 3.37
C ASN A 93 -10.60 -20.92 4.58
N LYS A 94 -11.02 -21.95 5.33
CA LYS A 94 -11.84 -21.79 6.55
C LYS A 94 -11.18 -20.98 7.67
N LYS A 95 -9.85 -20.75 7.60
CA LYS A 95 -9.09 -19.91 8.54
C LYS A 95 -9.03 -18.44 8.07
N GLY A 96 -9.62 -18.11 6.93
CA GLY A 96 -9.62 -16.76 6.35
C GLY A 96 -8.36 -16.42 5.56
N HIS A 97 -7.46 -17.37 5.31
CA HIS A 97 -6.29 -17.13 4.47
C HIS A 97 -6.66 -17.18 3.00
N ILE A 98 -6.10 -16.26 2.21
CA ILE A 98 -6.20 -16.29 0.75
C ILE A 98 -5.47 -17.52 0.23
N ILE A 99 -6.15 -18.38 -0.53
CA ILE A 99 -5.56 -19.58 -1.14
C ILE A 99 -5.42 -19.47 -2.64
N LYS A 100 -6.17 -18.56 -3.27
CA LYS A 100 -6.12 -18.31 -4.71
C LYS A 100 -6.64 -16.92 -5.04
N ASP A 101 -5.95 -16.24 -5.95
CA ASP A 101 -6.42 -15.03 -6.63
C ASP A 101 -6.46 -15.28 -8.13
N ILE A 102 -7.49 -14.78 -8.81
CA ILE A 102 -7.60 -14.79 -10.27
C ILE A 102 -7.99 -13.39 -10.72
N TRP A 103 -7.23 -12.80 -11.63
CA TRP A 103 -7.44 -11.47 -12.15
C TRP A 103 -7.82 -11.54 -13.62
N TYR A 104 -8.75 -10.67 -14.02
CA TYR A 104 -9.38 -10.72 -15.33
C TYR A 104 -9.39 -9.36 -16.00
N GLY A 105 -8.85 -9.26 -17.20
CA GLY A 105 -8.94 -8.04 -17.97
C GLY A 105 -10.36 -7.61 -18.36
N LYS A 106 -10.45 -6.64 -19.27
CA LYS A 106 -11.73 -6.25 -19.90
C LYS A 106 -12.42 -7.50 -20.49
N LYS A 107 -13.77 -7.52 -20.41
CA LYS A 107 -14.62 -8.64 -20.88
C LYS A 107 -14.32 -9.98 -20.20
N ASP A 108 -13.85 -9.96 -18.96
CA ASP A 108 -13.58 -11.15 -18.14
C ASP A 108 -12.55 -12.12 -18.77
N VAL A 109 -11.59 -11.57 -19.54
CA VAL A 109 -10.47 -12.33 -20.10
C VAL A 109 -9.45 -12.63 -19.01
N PHE A 110 -9.06 -13.89 -18.83
CA PHE A 110 -8.02 -14.27 -17.88
C PHE A 110 -6.73 -13.46 -18.11
N PHE A 111 -6.19 -12.89 -17.03
CA PHE A 111 -4.98 -12.07 -17.05
C PHE A 111 -3.86 -12.66 -16.18
N TYR A 112 -4.17 -12.98 -14.92
CA TYR A 112 -3.18 -13.43 -13.95
C TYR A 112 -3.85 -14.31 -12.90
N SER A 113 -3.10 -15.25 -12.31
CA SER A 113 -3.56 -15.94 -11.11
C SER A 113 -2.42 -16.28 -10.18
N SER A 114 -2.74 -16.32 -8.89
CA SER A 114 -1.82 -16.70 -7.83
C SER A 114 -2.44 -17.81 -7.01
N ARG A 115 -1.62 -18.76 -6.59
CA ARG A 115 -1.98 -19.78 -5.60
C ARG A 115 -1.08 -19.67 -4.39
N TYR A 116 -1.68 -19.71 -3.21
CA TYR A 116 -0.97 -19.56 -1.94
C TYR A 116 -1.06 -20.88 -1.16
N ILE A 117 0.09 -21.36 -0.69
CA ILE A 117 0.22 -22.59 0.09
C ILE A 117 0.84 -22.23 1.42
N TYR A 118 0.25 -22.74 2.50
CA TYR A 118 0.66 -22.47 3.87
C TYR A 118 1.33 -23.70 4.50
N ASP A 119 2.28 -23.47 5.40
CA ASP A 119 2.91 -24.52 6.20
C ASP A 119 1.98 -24.99 7.34
N LYS A 120 2.44 -26.00 8.09
CA LYS A 120 1.72 -26.54 9.25
C LYS A 120 1.47 -25.53 10.39
N ASN A 121 2.24 -24.44 10.41
CA ASN A 121 2.16 -23.36 11.38
C ASN A 121 1.33 -22.18 10.82
N ASP A 122 0.57 -22.39 9.75
CA ASP A 122 -0.30 -21.39 9.14
C ASP A 122 0.45 -20.18 8.51
N ARG A 123 1.74 -20.34 8.21
CA ARG A 123 2.58 -19.32 7.56
C ARG A 123 2.65 -19.55 6.05
N LEU A 124 2.76 -18.49 5.26
CA LEU A 124 2.87 -18.61 3.81
C LEU A 124 4.16 -19.34 3.44
N SER A 125 4.07 -20.45 2.70
CA SER A 125 5.23 -21.26 2.31
C SER A 125 5.54 -21.15 0.83
N ILE A 126 4.52 -21.11 -0.03
CA ILE A 126 4.71 -21.04 -1.48
C ILE A 126 3.65 -20.12 -2.09
N VAL A 127 4.10 -19.25 -3.01
CA VAL A 127 3.25 -18.56 -3.98
C VAL A 127 3.59 -19.10 -5.37
N ILE A 128 2.58 -19.50 -6.12
CA ILE A 128 2.71 -19.92 -7.51
C ILE A 128 1.87 -18.96 -8.34
N ASP A 129 2.54 -18.14 -9.12
CA ASP A 129 1.93 -17.17 -10.01
C ASP A 129 1.93 -17.70 -11.43
N SER A 130 0.83 -17.48 -12.15
CA SER A 130 0.75 -17.73 -13.58
C SER A 130 0.58 -16.38 -14.26
N VAL A 131 1.65 -15.89 -14.89
CA VAL A 131 1.58 -14.69 -15.72
C VAL A 131 1.34 -15.12 -17.15
N LYS A 132 0.26 -14.60 -17.75
CA LYS A 132 0.04 -14.71 -19.19
C LYS A 132 0.85 -13.60 -19.86
N ILE A 133 2.02 -13.92 -20.42
CA ILE A 133 2.88 -12.92 -21.08
C ILE A 133 2.39 -12.68 -22.52
N ASN A 134 1.85 -13.71 -23.18
CA ASN A 134 1.25 -13.66 -24.51
C ASN A 134 0.07 -14.66 -24.62
N PRO A 135 -0.75 -14.62 -25.69
CA PRO A 135 -1.89 -15.54 -25.86
C PRO A 135 -1.55 -17.03 -25.71
N SER A 136 -0.30 -17.40 -26.01
CA SER A 136 0.20 -18.76 -26.11
C SER A 136 1.29 -19.13 -25.08
N GLU A 137 1.74 -18.22 -24.22
CA GLU A 137 2.86 -18.47 -23.29
C GLU A 137 2.52 -18.10 -21.85
N PHE A 138 2.71 -19.08 -20.95
CA PHE A 138 2.58 -18.96 -19.51
C PHE A 138 3.88 -19.38 -18.85
N TYR A 139 4.50 -18.47 -18.10
CA TYR A 139 5.63 -18.81 -17.25
C TYR A 139 5.17 -18.79 -15.81
N PRO A 140 5.26 -19.93 -15.09
CA PRO A 140 4.99 -19.93 -13.68
C PRO A 140 6.13 -19.25 -12.94
N GLU A 141 5.82 -18.25 -12.13
CA GLU A 141 6.75 -17.69 -11.17
C GLU A 141 6.49 -18.34 -9.82
N ILE A 142 7.54 -18.80 -9.15
CA ILE A 142 7.40 -19.51 -7.88
C ILE A 142 8.18 -18.75 -6.82
N THR A 143 7.48 -18.30 -5.79
CA THR A 143 8.10 -17.78 -4.58
C THR A 143 8.02 -18.83 -3.48
N LYS A 144 9.15 -19.20 -2.89
CA LYS A 144 9.24 -20.13 -1.76
C LYS A 144 9.75 -19.42 -0.52
N HIS A 145 9.10 -19.66 0.60
CA HIS A 145 9.47 -19.15 1.92
C HIS A 145 9.97 -20.31 2.80
N TYR A 146 11.13 -20.12 3.40
CA TYR A 146 11.74 -21.02 4.36
C TYR A 146 11.90 -20.31 5.69
N TYR A 147 11.56 -20.98 6.77
CA TYR A 147 11.56 -20.41 8.12
C TYR A 147 12.47 -21.24 9.04
N ASP A 148 13.49 -20.60 9.62
CA ASP A 148 14.28 -21.12 10.76
C ASP A 148 13.94 -20.29 12.00
N GLU A 149 13.46 -20.95 13.04
CA GLU A 149 12.94 -20.31 14.25
C GLU A 149 13.64 -20.88 15.48
N ARG A 150 14.26 -20.01 16.27
CA ARG A 150 15.00 -20.35 17.49
C ARG A 150 14.75 -19.29 18.55
N ASP A 151 14.11 -19.70 19.64
CA ASP A 151 13.65 -18.81 20.72
C ASP A 151 12.81 -17.65 20.16
N ASP A 152 13.20 -16.40 20.46
CA ASP A 152 12.54 -15.19 19.96
C ASP A 152 13.02 -14.76 18.55
N ASN A 153 13.88 -15.54 17.90
CA ASN A 153 14.48 -15.20 16.61
C ASN A 153 13.82 -16.00 15.49
N LEU A 154 13.50 -15.30 14.39
CA LEU A 154 13.01 -15.91 13.16
C LEU A 154 13.85 -15.42 11.98
N HIS A 155 14.34 -16.36 11.19
CA HIS A 155 14.93 -16.11 9.87
C HIS A 155 13.96 -16.63 8.81
N GLU A 156 13.53 -15.73 7.93
CA GLU A 156 12.75 -16.04 6.74
C GLU A 156 13.65 -15.87 5.51
N SER A 157 13.88 -16.94 4.76
CA SER A 157 14.53 -16.89 3.44
C SER A 157 13.50 -17.05 2.34
N ILE A 158 13.48 -16.11 1.40
CA ILE A 158 12.51 -16.06 0.30
C ILE A 158 13.27 -16.21 -1.00
N ILE A 159 12.87 -17.23 -1.77
CA ILE A 159 13.46 -17.57 -3.05
C ILE A 159 12.41 -17.31 -4.13
N HIS A 160 12.69 -16.38 -5.03
CA HIS A 160 11.89 -16.15 -6.23
C HIS A 160 12.53 -16.84 -7.42
N LEU A 161 11.74 -17.68 -8.09
CA LEU A 161 12.14 -18.46 -9.26
C LEU A 161 11.30 -18.02 -10.45
N GLU A 162 11.96 -17.48 -11.46
CA GLU A 162 11.38 -17.07 -12.73
C GLU A 162 12.17 -17.71 -13.88
N PHE A 163 11.67 -17.63 -15.11
CA PHE A 163 12.37 -18.19 -16.27
C PHE A 163 13.78 -17.60 -16.41
N ASN A 164 14.82 -18.43 -16.24
CA ASN A 164 16.24 -18.06 -16.26
C ASN A 164 16.65 -16.96 -15.27
N ASN A 165 15.87 -16.73 -14.22
CA ASN A 165 16.16 -15.71 -13.22
C ASN A 165 15.85 -16.21 -11.81
N PHE A 166 16.66 -15.80 -10.86
CA PHE A 166 16.51 -16.13 -9.44
C PHE A 166 16.90 -14.93 -8.61
N SER A 167 16.11 -14.66 -7.56
CA SER A 167 16.49 -13.70 -6.54
C SER A 167 16.18 -14.24 -5.15
N MET A 168 16.99 -13.79 -4.18
CA MET A 168 16.88 -14.22 -2.80
C MET A 168 16.73 -13.03 -1.87
N PHE A 169 15.82 -13.16 -0.92
CA PHE A 169 15.60 -12.17 0.13
C PHE A 169 15.62 -12.86 1.48
N ASP A 170 16.52 -12.43 2.35
CA ASP A 170 16.56 -12.87 3.74
C ASP A 170 15.98 -11.78 4.64
N LYS A 171 15.15 -12.18 5.59
CA LYS A 171 14.60 -11.31 6.63
C LYS A 171 14.85 -11.93 7.99
N TYR A 172 15.33 -11.10 8.90
CA TYR A 172 15.64 -11.48 10.27
C TYR A 172 14.73 -10.73 11.21
N TYR A 173 14.14 -11.45 12.16
CA TYR A 173 13.23 -10.91 13.15
C TYR A 173 13.70 -11.29 14.55
N VAL A 174 13.54 -10.37 15.50
CA VAL A 174 13.76 -10.58 16.93
C VAL A 174 12.50 -10.11 17.65
N LYS A 175 11.87 -10.98 18.45
CA LYS A 175 10.61 -10.70 19.15
C LYS A 175 9.53 -10.14 18.20
N GLY A 176 9.43 -10.76 17.01
CA GLY A 176 8.46 -10.39 15.97
C GLY A 176 8.77 -9.10 15.18
N LYS A 177 9.85 -8.37 15.49
CA LYS A 177 10.24 -7.15 14.75
C LYS A 177 11.37 -7.45 13.78
N LYS A 178 11.23 -6.99 12.53
CA LYS A 178 12.25 -7.16 11.48
C LYS A 178 13.49 -6.32 11.80
N THR A 179 14.61 -6.93 12.17
CA THR A 179 15.86 -6.23 12.53
C THR A 179 16.80 -6.09 11.34
N ARG A 180 16.69 -6.96 10.34
CA ARG A 180 17.52 -6.90 9.12
C ARG A 180 16.78 -7.46 7.91
N SER A 181 17.10 -6.96 6.73
CA SER A 181 16.74 -7.60 5.47
C SER A 181 17.87 -7.49 4.44
N GLU A 182 18.19 -8.59 3.79
CA GLU A 182 19.18 -8.67 2.72
C GLU A 182 18.49 -9.09 1.42
N GLN A 183 18.78 -8.41 0.32
CA GLN A 183 18.35 -8.78 -1.02
C GLN A 183 19.57 -9.01 -1.89
N HIS A 184 19.58 -10.14 -2.59
CA HIS A 184 20.59 -10.51 -3.55
C HIS A 184 19.98 -10.36 -4.95
N ASP A 185 20.56 -9.49 -5.77
CA ASP A 185 20.19 -9.44 -7.18
C ASP A 185 20.97 -10.47 -8.00
N LYS A 186 20.54 -10.64 -9.26
CA LYS A 186 21.13 -11.59 -10.21
C LYS A 186 22.61 -11.35 -10.50
N ASP A 187 23.10 -10.13 -10.27
CA ASP A 187 24.49 -9.72 -10.51
C ASP A 187 25.35 -9.86 -9.23
N GLY A 188 24.77 -10.41 -8.16
CA GLY A 188 25.43 -10.61 -6.86
C GLY A 188 25.57 -9.33 -6.04
N VAL A 189 24.91 -8.23 -6.41
CA VAL A 189 24.83 -7.03 -5.57
C VAL A 189 23.94 -7.33 -4.38
N ILE A 190 24.41 -6.97 -3.19
CA ILE A 190 23.66 -7.16 -1.96
C ILE A 190 23.14 -5.82 -1.45
N PHE A 191 21.84 -5.73 -1.29
CA PHE A 191 21.17 -4.63 -0.62
C PHE A 191 20.82 -5.06 0.81
N ASP A 192 21.49 -4.49 1.80
CA ASP A 192 21.31 -4.81 3.22
C ASP A 192 20.65 -3.63 3.93
N THR A 193 19.57 -3.89 4.66
CA THR A 193 18.88 -2.90 5.47
C THR A 193 18.84 -3.37 6.91
N ILE A 194 19.38 -2.55 7.82
CA ILE A 194 19.38 -2.80 9.26
C ILE A 194 18.37 -1.84 9.90
N PHE A 195 17.44 -2.38 10.67
CA PHE A 195 16.36 -1.65 11.33
C PHE A 195 16.65 -1.55 12.83
N LYS A 196 16.49 -0.35 13.38
CA LYS A 196 16.58 -0.09 14.82
C LYS A 196 15.27 0.48 15.32
N TYR A 197 14.83 -0.02 16.47
CA TYR A 197 13.57 0.38 17.09
C TYR A 197 13.83 1.10 18.41
N ASN A 198 12.98 2.06 18.74
CA ASN A 198 12.98 2.68 20.07
C ASN A 198 12.35 1.74 21.11
N ASP A 199 12.43 2.13 22.39
CA ASP A 199 11.90 1.34 23.52
C ASP A 199 10.39 1.11 23.43
N ASN A 200 9.66 2.04 22.82
CA ASN A 200 8.23 1.91 22.53
C ASN A 200 7.93 1.02 21.31
N GLY A 201 8.95 0.43 20.69
CA GLY A 201 8.84 -0.48 19.58
C GLY A 201 8.53 0.12 18.21
N LYS A 202 8.65 1.44 18.05
CA LYS A 202 8.57 2.13 16.76
C LYS A 202 9.94 2.17 16.08
N LEU A 203 9.94 2.23 14.75
CA LEU A 203 11.16 2.26 13.95
C LEU A 203 11.89 3.60 14.17
N ASP A 204 12.98 3.58 14.91
CA ASP A 204 13.77 4.76 15.22
C ASP A 204 14.62 5.19 14.02
N ASN A 205 15.34 4.24 13.42
CA ASN A 205 16.11 4.48 12.21
C ASN A 205 16.31 3.19 11.41
N TYR A 206 16.67 3.34 10.14
CA TYR A 206 17.27 2.25 9.38
C TYR A 206 18.49 2.72 8.61
N ILE A 207 19.40 1.77 8.39
CA ILE A 207 20.61 1.95 7.58
C ILE A 207 20.47 1.04 6.38
N PHE A 208 20.49 1.63 5.19
CA PHE A 208 20.55 0.94 3.92
C PHE A 208 21.98 0.94 3.40
N LYS A 209 22.48 -0.24 3.02
CA LYS A 209 23.81 -0.45 2.46
C LYS A 209 23.66 -1.16 1.13
N ARG A 210 24.26 -0.61 0.08
CA ARG A 210 24.48 -1.32 -1.19
C ARG A 210 25.91 -1.81 -1.24
N ARG A 211 26.09 -3.12 -1.45
CA ARG A 211 27.38 -3.77 -1.71
C ARG A 211 27.38 -4.25 -3.16
N ALA A 212 28.09 -3.55 -4.05
CA ALA A 212 28.27 -4.05 -5.41
C ALA A 212 29.26 -5.23 -5.42
N GLY A 213 29.02 -6.23 -6.27
CA GLY A 213 30.06 -7.18 -6.66
C GLY A 213 31.26 -6.44 -7.28
N ARG A 214 32.45 -7.06 -7.28
CA ARG A 214 33.70 -6.43 -7.73
C ARG A 214 33.54 -5.78 -9.11
N SER A 215 33.79 -4.47 -9.19
CA SER A 215 34.06 -3.81 -10.47
C SER A 215 35.40 -4.31 -11.00
N THR A 216 35.46 -4.70 -12.27
CA THR A 216 36.69 -5.17 -12.93
C THR A 216 37.75 -4.08 -13.09
N GLU A 217 37.40 -2.79 -12.93
CA GLU A 217 38.29 -1.66 -13.21
C GLU A 217 38.86 -0.98 -11.96
N THR A 218 38.19 -1.12 -10.82
CA THR A 218 38.64 -0.51 -9.56
C THR A 218 38.42 -1.52 -8.45
N ASN A 219 39.50 -1.96 -7.83
CA ASN A 219 39.52 -3.00 -6.81
C ASN A 219 38.84 -2.56 -5.48
N SER A 220 37.87 -1.65 -5.52
CA SER A 220 37.17 -1.05 -4.39
C SER A 220 35.71 -1.51 -4.31
N LEU A 221 35.29 -1.88 -3.10
CA LEU A 221 33.88 -2.07 -2.77
C LEU A 221 33.23 -0.69 -2.64
N ILE A 222 32.39 -0.30 -3.59
CA ILE A 222 31.64 0.96 -3.50
C ILE A 222 30.51 0.75 -2.49
N TYR A 223 30.61 1.37 -1.32
CA TYR A 223 29.58 1.32 -0.27
C TYR A 223 28.69 2.56 -0.36
N LYS A 224 27.50 2.44 -0.95
CA LYS A 224 26.49 3.49 -0.81
C LYS A 224 25.69 3.22 0.46
N ILE A 225 25.96 4.02 1.49
CA ILE A 225 25.24 3.96 2.77
C ILE A 225 24.27 5.15 2.85
N ARG A 226 23.01 4.86 3.20
CA ARG A 226 21.98 5.85 3.48
C ARG A 226 21.33 5.54 4.82
N LYS A 227 21.18 6.55 5.67
CA LYS A 227 20.44 6.43 6.93
C LYS A 227 19.12 7.19 6.80
N ARG A 228 18.03 6.59 7.28
CA ARG A 228 16.77 7.30 7.51
C ARG A 228 16.46 7.29 9.00
N ILE A 229 16.14 8.45 9.55
CA ILE A 229 15.89 8.67 10.97
C ILE A 229 14.45 9.16 11.13
N TYR A 230 13.75 8.62 12.12
CA TYR A 230 12.41 9.01 12.50
C TYR A 230 12.45 9.73 13.83
N GLU A 231 11.85 10.92 13.86
CA GLU A 231 11.71 11.70 15.08
C GLU A 231 10.26 11.58 15.56
N TYR A 232 10.09 11.44 16.88
CA TYR A 232 8.80 11.19 17.51
C TYR A 232 8.49 12.23 18.59
N ASP A 233 7.21 12.54 18.77
CA ASP A 233 6.77 13.33 19.92
C ASP A 233 6.61 12.47 21.20
N LYS A 234 6.20 13.11 22.30
CA LYS A 234 5.96 12.46 23.60
C LYS A 234 4.85 11.38 23.56
N LYS A 235 3.97 11.40 22.56
CA LYS A 235 2.95 10.36 22.31
C LYS A 235 3.45 9.28 21.34
N ASN A 236 4.75 9.27 21.03
CA ASN A 236 5.39 8.33 20.11
C ASN A 236 4.80 8.38 18.68
N ARG A 237 4.37 9.57 18.24
CA ARG A 237 3.88 9.84 16.87
C ARG A 237 4.98 10.49 16.05
N PRO A 238 5.14 10.13 14.76
CA PRO A 238 6.23 10.66 13.95
C PRO A 238 6.03 12.16 13.69
N ILE A 239 7.01 12.99 14.02
CA ILE A 239 7.01 14.44 13.76
C ILE A 239 8.01 14.84 12.67
N GLY A 240 9.01 14.00 12.41
CA GLY A 240 10.04 14.25 11.41
C GLY A 240 10.58 12.98 10.77
N ILE A 241 10.97 13.08 9.50
CA ILE A 241 11.80 12.08 8.82
C ILE A 241 13.00 12.80 8.23
N TYR A 242 14.18 12.28 8.53
CA TYR A 242 15.45 12.79 8.05
C TYR A 242 16.19 11.72 7.27
N THR A 243 16.97 12.14 6.28
CA THR A 243 17.90 11.28 5.55
C THR A 243 19.29 11.87 5.58
N SER A 244 20.28 11.00 5.82
CA SER A 244 21.67 11.34 5.57
C SER A 244 21.99 11.18 4.08
N GLY A 245 22.83 12.06 3.54
CA GLY A 245 23.43 11.88 2.21
C GLY A 245 24.25 10.58 2.10
N PRO A 246 24.69 10.20 0.89
CA PRO A 246 25.58 9.06 0.72
C PRO A 246 26.86 9.30 1.54
N LEU A 247 27.15 8.41 2.49
CA LEU A 247 28.45 8.40 3.16
C LEU A 247 29.50 8.06 2.08
N SER A 248 30.54 8.88 1.94
CA SER A 248 31.64 8.62 0.99
C SER A 248 32.44 7.38 1.43
N ASP A 249 33.17 6.77 0.49
CA ASP A 249 33.95 5.53 0.69
C ASP A 249 34.99 5.62 1.83
N ASN A 250 35.29 6.82 2.34
CA ASN A 250 36.26 7.06 3.41
C ASN A 250 35.64 7.18 4.82
N GLY A 251 34.33 6.94 4.98
CA GLY A 251 33.68 6.92 6.31
C GLY A 251 33.57 8.30 7.00
N ILE A 252 34.00 9.38 6.35
CA ILE A 252 33.82 10.75 6.83
C ILE A 252 32.61 11.34 6.11
N SER A 253 31.46 11.35 6.78
CA SER A 253 30.35 12.20 6.37
C SER A 253 30.39 13.51 7.12
N THR A 254 30.20 14.60 6.41
CA THR A 254 29.51 15.75 6.99
C THR A 254 28.11 15.27 7.35
N GLU A 255 27.83 15.17 8.66
CA GLU A 255 26.63 14.56 9.25
C GLU A 255 25.37 15.43 9.06
N ASN A 256 25.17 15.98 7.86
CA ASN A 256 24.06 16.87 7.56
C ASN A 256 22.80 16.04 7.27
N ASN A 257 22.11 15.65 8.34
CA ASN A 257 20.77 15.08 8.25
C ASN A 257 19.83 16.09 7.61
N THR A 258 19.33 15.79 6.41
CA THR A 258 18.38 16.66 5.72
C THR A 258 16.97 16.23 6.10
N LYS A 259 16.13 17.18 6.53
CA LYS A 259 14.72 16.92 6.83
C LYS A 259 13.95 16.70 5.52
N ASN A 260 13.37 15.52 5.33
CA ASN A 260 12.58 15.20 4.14
C ASN A 260 11.08 15.36 4.36
N THR A 261 10.62 15.14 5.60
CA THR A 261 9.20 15.22 5.92
C THR A 261 8.99 15.77 7.31
N GLU A 262 7.97 16.61 7.46
CA GLU A 262 7.46 17.11 8.73
C GLU A 262 5.98 16.75 8.88
N PHE A 263 5.58 16.39 10.09
CA PHE A 263 4.20 16.11 10.44
C PHE A 263 3.73 17.03 11.55
N LYS A 264 2.57 17.67 11.36
CA LYS A 264 1.94 18.55 12.35
C LYS A 264 0.61 17.97 12.80
N TYR A 265 0.38 18.00 14.10
CA TYR A 265 -0.79 17.42 14.73
C TYR A 265 -1.59 18.45 15.51
N GLN A 266 -2.91 18.26 15.56
CA GLN A 266 -3.81 18.92 16.50
C GLN A 266 -4.58 17.83 17.25
N GLY A 267 -4.44 17.80 18.58
CA GLY A 267 -4.88 16.62 19.34
C GLY A 267 -4.15 15.39 18.81
N ASP A 268 -4.88 14.34 18.44
CA ASP A 268 -4.35 13.11 17.82
C ASP A 268 -4.43 13.05 16.29
N ASN A 269 -4.94 14.11 15.66
CA ASN A 269 -5.14 14.16 14.22
C ASN A 269 -3.96 14.82 13.52
N LEU A 270 -3.47 14.20 12.45
CA LEU A 270 -2.48 14.82 11.55
C LEU A 270 -3.18 15.90 10.73
N ILE A 271 -2.79 17.16 10.90
CA ILE A 271 -3.40 18.31 10.19
C ILE A 271 -2.59 18.78 9.00
N THR A 272 -1.27 18.55 9.00
CA THR A 272 -0.39 18.92 7.88
C THR A 272 0.76 17.94 7.76
N LYS A 273 1.05 17.51 6.54
CA LYS A 273 2.28 16.84 6.14
C LYS A 273 3.04 17.73 5.16
N ILE A 274 4.30 18.00 5.44
CA ILE A 274 5.18 18.79 4.56
C ILE A 274 6.25 17.86 4.02
N ARG A 275 6.43 17.80 2.70
CA ARG A 275 7.56 17.11 2.07
C ARG A 275 8.51 18.14 1.47
N TYR A 276 9.79 17.99 1.76
CA TYR A 276 10.85 18.85 1.23
C TYR A 276 11.46 18.17 0.00
N GLY A 277 11.40 18.85 -1.14
CA GLY A 277 12.09 18.48 -2.37
C GLY A 277 13.58 18.82 -2.29
N SER A 278 14.37 18.22 -3.18
CA SER A 278 15.82 18.44 -3.25
C SER A 278 16.21 19.88 -3.58
N SER A 279 15.34 20.63 -4.27
CA SER A 279 15.53 22.03 -4.63
C SER A 279 15.02 23.03 -3.57
N GLY A 280 14.59 22.54 -2.40
CA GLY A 280 13.96 23.36 -1.36
C GLY A 280 12.46 23.59 -1.56
N SER A 281 11.86 23.03 -2.62
CA SER A 281 10.41 23.06 -2.81
C SER A 281 9.69 22.35 -1.66
N MET A 282 8.53 22.88 -1.25
CA MET A 282 7.72 22.30 -0.19
C MET A 282 6.37 21.86 -0.75
N TYR A 283 6.00 20.60 -0.51
CA TYR A 283 4.70 20.06 -0.86
C TYR A 283 3.88 19.87 0.41
N PHE A 284 2.73 20.52 0.47
CA PHE A 284 1.82 20.45 1.61
C PHE A 284 0.67 19.49 1.32
N SER A 285 0.39 18.60 2.26
CA SER A 285 -0.89 17.88 2.32
C SER A 285 -1.56 18.26 3.63
N ASN A 286 -2.73 18.89 3.54
CA ASN A 286 -3.46 19.41 4.68
C ASN A 286 -4.76 18.65 4.87
N TYR A 287 -5.17 18.48 6.13
CA TYR A 287 -6.29 17.64 6.51
C TYR A 287 -7.19 18.35 7.53
N LYS A 288 -8.50 18.19 7.40
CA LYS A 288 -9.49 18.62 8.38
C LYS A 288 -10.41 17.47 8.74
N TYR A 289 -10.79 17.44 10.01
CA TYR A 289 -11.60 16.38 10.59
C TYR A 289 -12.86 16.95 11.22
N ASP A 290 -13.90 16.14 11.30
CA ASP A 290 -15.08 16.47 12.11
C ASP A 290 -14.87 16.15 13.60
N LYS A 291 -15.91 16.37 14.41
CA LYS A 291 -15.91 16.07 15.85
C LYS A 291 -15.74 14.57 16.15
N GLY A 292 -16.00 13.69 15.19
CA GLY A 292 -15.81 12.25 15.29
C GLY A 292 -14.45 11.75 14.77
N ASN A 293 -13.50 12.67 14.51
CA ASN A 293 -12.18 12.37 13.94
C ASN A 293 -12.23 11.70 12.55
N ARG A 294 -13.30 11.91 11.78
CA ARG A 294 -13.38 11.48 10.37
C ARG A 294 -12.81 12.58 9.47
N LEU A 295 -12.05 12.19 8.45
CA LEU A 295 -11.48 13.13 7.49
C LEU A 295 -12.60 13.75 6.64
N ILE A 296 -12.86 15.04 6.77
CA ILE A 296 -13.91 15.75 6.02
C ILE A 296 -13.36 16.61 4.90
N LYS A 297 -12.06 16.92 4.92
CA LYS A 297 -11.43 17.70 3.87
C LYS A 297 -9.94 17.43 3.79
N GLU A 298 -9.42 17.28 2.58
CA GLU A 298 -7.99 17.34 2.32
C GLU A 298 -7.68 18.27 1.15
N TYR A 299 -6.51 18.90 1.17
CA TYR A 299 -6.05 19.71 0.04
C TYR A 299 -4.53 19.68 -0.10
N CYS A 300 -4.09 19.81 -1.35
CA CYS A 300 -2.70 19.85 -1.80
C CYS A 300 -2.59 20.95 -2.87
N CYS A 301 -1.43 21.48 -3.25
CA CYS A 301 -0.09 21.20 -2.73
C CYS A 301 0.56 22.45 -2.12
N ASP A 302 -0.25 23.40 -1.67
CA ASP A 302 0.17 24.64 -1.02
C ASP A 302 -0.31 24.69 0.44
N LYS A 303 0.35 25.52 1.24
CA LYS A 303 -0.07 25.82 2.62
C LYS A 303 -1.44 26.50 2.63
N ASN A 304 -1.69 27.41 1.69
CA ASN A 304 -2.94 28.14 1.54
C ASN A 304 -3.90 27.40 0.61
N ILE A 305 -5.11 27.14 1.09
CA ILE A 305 -6.16 26.48 0.33
C ILE A 305 -6.54 27.22 -0.95
N SER A 306 -6.43 28.56 -1.00
CA SER A 306 -6.73 29.33 -2.22
C SER A 306 -5.74 29.08 -3.37
N LYS A 307 -4.56 28.52 -3.06
CA LYS A 307 -3.53 28.14 -4.02
C LYS A 307 -3.45 26.63 -4.24
N ALA A 308 -4.35 25.87 -3.60
CA ALA A 308 -4.42 24.43 -3.76
C ALA A 308 -4.57 24.05 -5.24
N THR A 309 -3.93 22.97 -5.63
CA THR A 309 -4.08 22.30 -6.93
C THR A 309 -5.17 21.24 -6.86
N THR A 310 -5.41 20.68 -5.67
CA THR A 310 -6.50 19.73 -5.43
C THR A 310 -7.17 20.00 -4.09
N ILE A 311 -8.50 19.89 -4.06
CA ILE A 311 -9.30 19.95 -2.84
C ILE A 311 -10.31 18.82 -2.90
N ILE A 312 -10.39 18.06 -1.82
CA ILE A 312 -11.32 16.96 -1.65
C ILE A 312 -12.14 17.23 -0.40
N GLU A 313 -13.47 17.24 -0.51
CA GLU A 313 -14.39 17.37 0.62
C GLU A 313 -15.32 16.15 0.71
N TYR A 314 -15.43 15.58 1.91
CA TYR A 314 -16.20 14.38 2.16
C TYR A 314 -17.45 14.69 2.96
N THR A 315 -18.57 14.11 2.52
CA THR A 315 -19.80 14.03 3.33
C THR A 315 -20.06 12.57 3.67
N TYR A 316 -20.34 12.32 4.95
CA TYR A 316 -20.58 10.97 5.45
C TYR A 316 -22.04 10.78 5.85
N ASN A 317 -22.56 9.60 5.53
CA ASN A 317 -23.76 9.06 6.13
C ASN A 317 -23.35 7.88 7.02
N LYS A 318 -23.56 8.03 8.34
CA LYS A 318 -22.97 7.14 9.36
C LYS A 318 -21.46 7.01 9.13
N ASN A 319 -20.92 5.81 8.92
CA ASN A 319 -19.49 5.57 8.74
C ASN A 319 -19.07 5.38 7.27
N ARG A 320 -19.87 5.87 6.32
CA ARG A 320 -19.70 5.66 4.88
C ARG A 320 -19.66 6.98 4.14
N VAL A 321 -18.82 7.08 3.11
CA VAL A 321 -18.75 8.28 2.25
C VAL A 321 -20.01 8.30 1.40
N GLU A 322 -20.86 9.29 1.57
CA GLU A 322 -22.07 9.47 0.77
C GLU A 322 -21.80 10.37 -0.44
N LYS A 323 -20.99 11.43 -0.23
CA LYS A 323 -20.64 12.39 -1.27
C LYS A 323 -19.18 12.79 -1.17
N LEU A 324 -18.61 13.08 -2.33
CA LEU A 324 -17.29 13.63 -2.53
C LEU A 324 -17.43 14.87 -3.41
N ILE A 325 -16.87 15.99 -2.98
CA ILE A 325 -16.60 17.13 -3.85
C ILE A 325 -15.13 17.10 -4.18
N PHE A 326 -14.80 16.84 -5.43
CA PHE A 326 -13.43 16.84 -5.92
C PHE A 326 -13.20 18.09 -6.76
N SER A 327 -12.20 18.88 -6.40
CA SER A 327 -11.76 20.03 -7.17
C SER A 327 -10.31 19.85 -7.58
N GLU A 328 -10.03 20.05 -8.87
CA GLU A 328 -8.68 19.96 -9.42
C GLU A 328 -8.35 21.18 -10.27
N GLU A 329 -7.07 21.50 -10.34
CA GLU A 329 -6.52 22.55 -11.19
C GLU A 329 -6.83 22.26 -12.66
N ASP A 330 -7.39 23.25 -13.34
CA ASP A 330 -7.65 23.26 -14.77
C ASP A 330 -7.34 24.66 -15.33
N TYR A 331 -7.25 24.76 -16.64
CA TYR A 331 -6.88 25.99 -17.34
C TYR A 331 -7.92 26.35 -18.39
N ASP A 332 -8.32 27.61 -18.43
CA ASP A 332 -9.20 28.09 -19.50
C ASP A 332 -8.42 28.25 -20.83
N VAL A 333 -9.13 28.61 -21.90
CA VAL A 333 -8.52 28.86 -23.22
C VAL A 333 -7.44 29.95 -23.22
N ASN A 334 -7.44 30.82 -22.20
CA ASN A 334 -6.47 31.90 -21.99
C ASN A 334 -5.37 31.51 -21.00
N HIS A 335 -5.27 30.23 -20.62
CA HIS A 335 -4.35 29.71 -19.60
C HIS A 335 -4.52 30.32 -18.21
N ASN A 336 -5.72 30.84 -17.88
CA ASN A 336 -6.04 31.23 -16.52
C ASN A 336 -6.35 29.98 -15.70
N LYS A 337 -5.63 29.83 -14.59
CA LYS A 337 -5.84 28.75 -13.63
C LYS A 337 -7.18 28.92 -12.92
N PHE A 338 -7.97 27.85 -12.88
CA PHE A 338 -9.15 27.73 -12.02
C PHE A 338 -9.23 26.33 -11.38
N LEU A 339 -10.16 26.15 -10.45
CA LEU A 339 -10.45 24.83 -9.87
C LEU A 339 -11.75 24.29 -10.47
N LYS A 340 -11.63 23.29 -11.34
CA LYS A 340 -12.76 22.54 -11.86
C LYS A 340 -13.34 21.68 -10.76
N LYS A 341 -14.66 21.70 -10.60
CA LYS A 341 -15.36 21.01 -9.52
C LYS A 341 -16.21 19.86 -10.06
N HIS A 342 -16.08 18.71 -9.42
CA HIS A 342 -16.85 17.50 -9.67
C HIS A 342 -17.64 17.11 -8.44
N ASN A 343 -18.95 16.91 -8.60
CA ASN A 343 -19.84 16.44 -7.55
C ASN A 343 -20.03 14.94 -7.69
N VAL A 344 -19.51 14.19 -6.73
CA VAL A 344 -19.55 12.73 -6.71
C VAL A 344 -20.50 12.27 -5.61
N SER A 345 -21.33 11.27 -5.90
CA SER A 345 -22.17 10.61 -4.89
C SER A 345 -22.14 9.10 -5.03
N TYR A 346 -22.36 8.41 -3.92
CA TYR A 346 -22.31 6.94 -3.83
C TYR A 346 -23.66 6.38 -3.36
N LYS A 347 -24.17 5.38 -4.07
CA LYS A 347 -25.34 4.60 -3.64
C LYS A 347 -24.88 3.17 -3.35
N TYR A 348 -25.26 2.65 -2.19
CA TYR A 348 -24.81 1.36 -1.71
C TYR A 348 -25.95 0.35 -1.61
N LYS A 349 -25.69 -0.90 -1.98
CA LYS A 349 -26.55 -2.06 -1.71
C LYS A 349 -25.80 -3.07 -0.85
N TYR A 350 -26.50 -3.74 0.06
CA TYR A 350 -25.92 -4.68 1.01
C TYR A 350 -26.55 -6.06 0.90
N ASP A 351 -25.79 -7.08 1.30
CA ASP A 351 -26.31 -8.42 1.56
C ASP A 351 -26.84 -8.55 3.01
N SER A 352 -27.27 -9.76 3.37
CA SER A 352 -27.77 -10.09 4.71
C SER A 352 -26.70 -10.02 5.81
N ASN A 353 -25.42 -10.09 5.45
CA ASN A 353 -24.28 -9.97 6.38
C ASN A 353 -23.78 -8.52 6.51
N ASN A 354 -24.52 -7.55 5.95
CA ASN A 354 -24.18 -6.12 5.94
C ASN A 354 -22.85 -5.82 5.21
N ASN A 355 -22.45 -6.70 4.29
CA ASN A 355 -21.41 -6.41 3.32
C ASN A 355 -22.02 -5.66 2.14
N TRP A 356 -21.36 -4.61 1.66
CA TRP A 356 -21.82 -3.99 0.42
C TRP A 356 -21.58 -4.99 -0.73
N ILE A 357 -22.55 -5.09 -1.62
CA ILE A 357 -22.51 -5.93 -2.83
C ILE A 357 -22.60 -5.11 -4.12
N GLU A 358 -23.01 -3.85 -4.00
CA GLU A 358 -23.02 -2.90 -5.11
C GLU A 358 -22.76 -1.48 -4.59
N ILE A 359 -21.93 -0.74 -5.32
CA ILE A 359 -21.72 0.70 -5.14
C ILE A 359 -21.82 1.37 -6.51
N ILE A 360 -22.81 2.25 -6.68
CA ILE A 360 -22.93 3.12 -7.86
C ILE A 360 -22.24 4.44 -7.55
N LYS A 361 -21.33 4.87 -8.43
CA LYS A 361 -20.65 6.16 -8.38
C LYS A 361 -21.22 7.08 -9.45
N THR A 362 -21.94 8.10 -9.00
CA THR A 362 -22.52 9.16 -9.83
C THR A 362 -21.58 10.36 -9.83
N VAL A 363 -21.22 10.88 -11.01
CA VAL A 363 -20.38 12.07 -11.18
C VAL A 363 -21.18 13.12 -11.94
N ASP A 364 -21.30 14.31 -11.38
CA ASP A 364 -22.01 15.45 -11.97
C ASP A 364 -23.43 15.09 -12.46
N GLY A 365 -24.12 14.25 -11.67
CA GLY A 365 -25.49 13.80 -11.94
C GLY A 365 -25.61 12.58 -12.85
N VAL A 366 -24.50 12.04 -13.37
CA VAL A 366 -24.49 10.88 -14.28
C VAL A 366 -23.90 9.66 -13.57
N ASP A 367 -24.63 8.55 -13.58
CA ASP A 367 -24.12 7.26 -13.09
C ASP A 367 -23.02 6.75 -14.05
N LEU A 368 -21.75 6.82 -13.63
CA LEU A 368 -20.61 6.46 -14.48
C LEU A 368 -20.10 5.04 -14.21
N TYR A 369 -20.05 4.65 -12.94
CA TYR A 369 -19.40 3.39 -12.54
C TYR A 369 -20.26 2.62 -11.56
N LYS A 370 -20.20 1.29 -11.66
CA LYS A 370 -20.82 0.36 -10.73
C LYS A 370 -19.80 -0.66 -10.26
N TRP A 371 -19.43 -0.61 -9.00
CA TRP A 371 -18.57 -1.61 -8.36
C TRP A 371 -19.46 -2.69 -7.75
N ILE A 372 -19.31 -3.92 -8.21
CA ILE A 372 -20.07 -5.06 -7.71
C ILE A 372 -19.15 -6.02 -6.95
N ARG A 373 -19.73 -6.67 -5.94
CA ARG A 373 -19.10 -7.71 -5.13
C ARG A 373 -20.10 -8.86 -4.95
N GLU A 374 -19.70 -10.05 -5.35
CA GLU A 374 -20.37 -11.30 -5.02
C GLU A 374 -19.57 -11.99 -3.93
N ILE A 375 -20.26 -12.52 -2.91
CA ILE A 375 -19.63 -13.15 -1.74
C ILE A 375 -20.27 -14.52 -1.55
N GLU A 376 -19.42 -15.55 -1.52
CA GLU A 376 -19.79 -16.90 -1.10
C GLU A 376 -19.25 -17.12 0.31
N TYR A 377 -20.09 -17.61 1.22
CA TYR A 377 -19.72 -17.94 2.60
C TYR A 377 -19.56 -19.45 2.78
N TYR A 378 -18.87 -19.84 3.86
CA TYR A 378 -18.66 -21.24 4.25
C TYR A 378 -19.86 -21.94 4.87
#